data_AF-A0A9N8HQF6-F1
#
_entry.id   AF-A0A9N8HQF6-F1
#
_cell.length_a   1.000
_cell.length_b   1.000
_cell.length_c   1.000
_cell.angle_alpha   90.00
_cell.angle_beta   90.00
_cell.angle_gamma   90.00
#
_symmetry.space_group_name_H-M   'P 1'
#
loop_
_entity.id
_entity.type
_entity.pdbx_description
1 polymer ?
#
loop_
_entity_poly.entity_id
_entity_poly.type
_entity_poly.pdbx_seq_one_letter_code
_entity_poly.pdbx_strand_id
1 'polypeptide(L)'
;MKQVVAQNDNVSQVSFWKKLFTKEDSRHLHKTLGMLCLASFAWRIVYGITINNSDMAFVSYPKLTVPTILLHLLLNLSSFEFRIPERRINTGYRIWPEYRLHSLVFLCHSLAFPLLQYCENLNGLPPNYLWNVAIVLACLTAADIASASTIFMVQLCSCLSIWWHQYRRTSLWCTFDTCLRHSNECIPHDTQAKNLLSHEAGIAVYACMLGVGFLTAVWVSIRDTSEGPETPQAINLVGNVAAMLRLGLGMNKYVLWTAIGVAVNVVIRPAMQGQSNGLVSKELLNMANPISTVVLLFLGFYKAGMLPRLSMVVQANPSKKAA
;
A
#
# COMPACT_ATOMS: atom_id res chain seq x y z
N MET A 1 -35.87 -19.45 -31.65
CA MET A 1 -35.37 -20.70 -31.04
C MET A 1 -33.94 -20.42 -30.54
N LYS A 2 -33.76 -20.06 -29.26
CA LYS A 2 -32.46 -19.77 -28.66
C LYS A 2 -31.87 -21.09 -28.15
N GLN A 3 -30.86 -21.63 -28.82
CA GLN A 3 -30.07 -22.72 -28.28
C GLN A 3 -29.29 -22.19 -27.07
N VAL A 4 -29.80 -22.54 -25.89
CA VAL A 4 -29.09 -22.45 -24.62
C VAL A 4 -27.92 -23.42 -24.73
N VAL A 5 -26.73 -22.87 -24.97
CA VAL A 5 -25.47 -23.61 -24.93
C VAL A 5 -25.29 -24.08 -23.49
N ALA A 6 -25.59 -25.35 -23.24
CA ALA A 6 -25.24 -26.06 -22.01
C ALA A 6 -23.71 -26.12 -21.94
N GLN A 7 -23.12 -25.11 -21.31
CA GLN A 7 -21.69 -25.03 -21.10
C GLN A 7 -21.32 -26.01 -19.98
N ASN A 8 -20.59 -27.05 -20.36
CA ASN A 8 -20.09 -28.12 -19.48
C ASN A 8 -19.46 -27.57 -18.19
N ASP A 9 -20.11 -27.78 -17.05
CA ASP A 9 -19.60 -27.53 -15.69
C ASP A 9 -18.50 -28.52 -15.25
N ASN A 10 -17.97 -29.32 -16.17
CA ASN A 10 -16.73 -30.09 -15.97
C ASN A 10 -15.49 -29.19 -16.05
N VAL A 11 -15.54 -28.02 -15.40
CA VAL A 11 -14.34 -27.29 -15.00
C VAL A 11 -13.63 -28.18 -14.00
N SER A 12 -12.78 -29.07 -14.54
CA SER A 12 -11.92 -29.94 -13.75
C SER A 12 -11.38 -29.16 -12.56
N GLN A 13 -11.66 -29.63 -11.34
CA GLN A 13 -11.02 -29.14 -10.13
C GLN A 13 -9.52 -29.42 -10.25
N VAL A 14 -8.83 -28.60 -11.03
CA VAL A 14 -7.37 -28.53 -11.00
C VAL A 14 -7.06 -28.22 -9.55
N SER A 15 -6.45 -29.18 -8.86
CA SER A 15 -6.20 -29.09 -7.43
C SER A 15 -5.58 -27.75 -7.11
N PHE A 16 -6.06 -27.10 -6.05
CA PHE A 16 -5.57 -25.80 -5.60
C PHE A 16 -4.03 -25.75 -5.57
N TRP A 17 -3.40 -26.86 -5.18
CA TRP A 17 -1.96 -27.07 -5.21
C TRP A 17 -1.34 -26.87 -6.59
N LYS A 18 -1.90 -27.44 -7.66
CA LYS A 18 -1.39 -27.26 -9.03
C LYS A 18 -1.46 -25.81 -9.50
N LYS A 19 -2.39 -25.00 -8.98
CA LYS A 19 -2.45 -23.55 -9.27
C LYS A 19 -1.38 -22.75 -8.53
N LEU A 20 -0.86 -23.27 -7.42
CA LEU A 20 0.24 -22.66 -6.65
C LEU A 20 1.63 -22.90 -7.25
N PHE A 21 1.76 -23.75 -8.27
CA PHE A 21 3.03 -23.98 -8.98
C PHE A 21 2.91 -23.38 -10.39
N THR A 22 3.43 -22.17 -10.54
CA THR A 22 3.48 -21.50 -11.85
C THR A 22 4.72 -21.93 -12.60
N LYS A 23 4.56 -22.22 -13.90
CA LYS A 23 5.70 -22.50 -14.80
C LYS A 23 6.66 -21.31 -14.96
N GLU A 24 6.19 -20.11 -14.62
CA GLU A 24 6.97 -18.86 -14.68
C GLU A 24 8.06 -18.75 -13.60
N ASP A 25 8.02 -19.58 -12.54
CA ASP A 25 9.06 -19.62 -11.50
C ASP A 25 9.96 -20.85 -11.72
N SER A 26 10.84 -20.76 -12.73
CA SER A 26 11.64 -21.89 -13.23
C SER A 26 12.57 -22.50 -12.16
N ARG A 27 13.03 -21.68 -11.21
CA ARG A 27 13.93 -22.09 -10.12
C ARG A 27 13.20 -22.31 -8.80
N HIS A 28 11.88 -22.10 -8.77
CA HIS A 28 11.07 -22.12 -7.55
C HIS A 28 11.60 -21.17 -6.45
N LEU A 29 12.32 -20.12 -6.85
CA LEU A 29 13.09 -19.27 -5.94
C LEU A 29 12.13 -18.37 -5.17
N HIS A 30 11.26 -17.66 -5.89
CA HIS A 30 10.26 -16.78 -5.30
C HIS A 30 9.31 -17.56 -4.38
N LYS A 31 8.87 -18.74 -4.81
CA LYS A 31 8.03 -19.62 -3.98
C LYS A 31 8.72 -20.06 -2.69
N THR A 32 9.97 -20.52 -2.78
CA THR A 32 10.73 -20.98 -1.62
C THR A 32 10.93 -19.83 -0.63
N LEU A 33 11.30 -18.64 -1.12
CA LEU A 33 11.39 -17.43 -0.30
C LEU A 33 10.04 -17.09 0.35
N GLY A 34 8.94 -17.23 -0.37
CA GLY A 34 7.58 -16.97 0.15
C GLY A 34 7.23 -17.88 1.32
N MET A 35 7.51 -19.18 1.18
CA MET A 35 7.29 -20.16 2.25
C MET A 35 8.19 -19.87 3.46
N LEU A 36 9.45 -19.50 3.24
CA LEU A 36 10.38 -19.15 4.32
C LEU A 36 9.94 -17.87 5.05
N CYS A 37 9.48 -16.84 4.34
CA CYS A 37 8.93 -15.62 4.95
C CYS A 37 7.70 -15.93 5.79
N LEU A 38 6.77 -16.75 5.27
CA LEU A 38 5.57 -17.16 6.00
C LEU A 38 5.92 -17.93 7.27
N ALA A 39 6.86 -18.88 7.18
CA ALA A 39 7.35 -19.63 8.34
C ALA A 39 8.02 -18.71 9.36
N SER A 40 8.83 -17.75 8.91
CA SER A 40 9.45 -16.74 9.78
C SER A 40 8.41 -15.90 10.51
N PHE A 41 7.38 -15.42 9.81
CA PHE A 41 6.31 -14.61 10.39
C PHE A 41 5.47 -15.40 11.39
N ALA A 42 5.08 -16.63 11.04
CA ALA A 42 4.34 -17.53 11.92
C ALA A 42 5.13 -17.84 13.20
N TRP A 43 6.43 -18.16 13.07
CA TRP A 43 7.29 -18.41 14.23
C TRP A 43 7.40 -17.18 15.15
N ARG A 44 7.61 -15.97 14.60
CA ARG A 44 7.69 -14.72 15.38
C ARG A 44 6.39 -14.40 16.11
N ILE A 45 5.24 -14.58 15.46
CA ILE A 45 3.92 -14.40 16.09
C ILE A 45 3.72 -15.40 17.22
N VAL A 46 3.93 -16.69 16.96
CA VAL A 46 3.76 -17.75 17.96
C VAL A 46 4.67 -17.49 19.15
N TYR A 47 5.94 -17.13 18.91
CA TYR A 47 6.89 -16.80 19.96
C TYR A 47 6.45 -15.58 20.78
N GLY A 48 6.05 -14.49 20.14
CA GLY A 48 5.57 -13.29 20.84
C GLY A 48 4.36 -13.58 21.74
N ILE A 49 3.43 -14.41 21.24
CA ILE A 49 2.24 -14.84 22.00
C ILE A 49 2.62 -15.74 23.18
N THR A 50 3.47 -16.75 22.98
CA THR A 50 3.79 -17.76 24.00
C THR A 50 4.71 -17.23 25.11
N ILE A 51 5.67 -16.38 24.76
CA ILE A 51 6.66 -15.86 25.70
C ILE A 51 6.19 -14.54 26.34
N ASN A 52 5.03 -14.03 25.91
CA ASN A 52 4.51 -12.72 26.33
C ASN A 52 5.56 -11.62 26.08
N ASN A 53 6.19 -11.66 24.91
CA ASN A 53 7.19 -10.67 24.49
C ASN A 53 6.61 -9.81 23.37
N SER A 54 6.59 -8.50 23.59
CA SER A 54 6.08 -7.49 22.66
C SER A 54 6.99 -7.25 21.46
N ASP A 55 8.26 -7.71 21.51
CA ASP A 55 9.26 -7.48 20.47
C ASP A 55 9.18 -8.43 19.26
N MET A 56 8.21 -9.35 19.21
CA MET A 56 8.10 -10.39 18.17
C MET A 56 9.41 -11.16 17.88
N ALA A 57 10.18 -11.43 18.91
CA ALA A 57 11.49 -12.09 18.91
C ALA A 57 12.61 -11.31 18.19
N PHE A 58 12.46 -10.00 17.93
CA PHE A 58 13.48 -9.20 17.24
C PHE A 58 14.73 -8.95 18.10
N VAL A 59 14.56 -8.77 19.42
CA VAL A 59 15.66 -8.60 20.38
C VAL A 59 16.06 -9.94 20.97
N SER A 60 15.12 -10.84 21.24
CA SER A 60 15.43 -12.16 21.81
C SER A 60 16.29 -13.05 20.89
N TYR A 61 16.16 -12.90 19.57
CA TYR A 61 16.96 -13.64 18.58
C TYR A 61 17.64 -12.71 17.57
N PRO A 62 18.64 -11.95 18.00
CA PRO A 62 19.27 -10.92 17.17
C PRO A 62 19.95 -11.51 15.93
N LYS A 63 20.46 -12.75 16.06
CA LYS A 63 21.09 -13.51 14.97
C LYS A 63 20.12 -13.86 13.84
N LEU A 64 18.82 -13.95 14.12
CA LEU A 64 17.78 -14.25 13.13
C LEU A 64 17.14 -12.98 12.56
N THR A 65 17.22 -11.84 13.26
CA THR A 65 16.59 -10.58 12.84
C THR A 65 17.04 -10.12 11.47
N VAL A 66 18.33 -9.85 11.27
CA VAL A 66 18.85 -9.38 9.98
C VAL A 66 18.58 -10.40 8.84
N PRO A 67 18.85 -11.71 9.01
CA PRO A 67 18.49 -12.70 7.99
C PRO A 67 17.01 -12.71 7.62
N THR A 68 16.09 -12.61 8.60
CA THR A 68 14.65 -12.59 8.31
C THR A 68 14.22 -11.31 7.58
N ILE A 69 14.82 -10.16 7.89
CA ILE A 69 14.59 -8.90 7.15
C ILE A 69 15.07 -9.04 5.69
N LEU A 70 16.31 -9.55 5.50
CA LEU A 70 16.87 -9.78 4.17
C LEU A 70 16.04 -10.79 3.36
N LEU A 71 15.53 -11.83 4.00
CA LEU A 71 14.65 -12.81 3.37
C LEU A 71 13.38 -12.17 2.78
N HIS A 72 12.74 -11.26 3.52
CA HIS A 72 11.56 -10.53 3.03
C HIS A 72 11.92 -9.60 1.86
N LEU A 73 13.08 -8.92 1.92
CA LEU A 73 13.57 -8.10 0.82
C LEU A 73 13.83 -8.96 -0.43
N LEU A 74 14.50 -10.10 -0.29
CA LEU A 74 14.78 -11.03 -1.38
C LEU A 74 13.49 -11.61 -1.98
N LEU A 75 12.46 -11.87 -1.17
CA LEU A 75 11.15 -12.29 -1.67
C LEU A 75 10.55 -11.25 -2.62
N ASN A 76 10.64 -9.96 -2.29
CA ASN A 76 10.13 -8.92 -3.17
C ASN A 76 11.00 -8.71 -4.41
N LEU A 77 12.33 -8.73 -4.25
CA LEU A 77 13.27 -8.62 -5.36
C LEU A 77 13.14 -9.78 -6.36
N SER A 78 12.89 -11.01 -5.89
CA SER A 78 12.64 -12.15 -6.78
C SER A 78 11.37 -12.00 -7.62
N SER A 79 10.42 -11.13 -7.25
CA SER A 79 9.25 -10.85 -8.08
C SER A 79 9.58 -10.11 -9.39
N PHE A 80 10.78 -9.53 -9.51
CA PHE A 80 11.26 -8.89 -10.74
C PHE A 80 11.68 -9.89 -11.81
N GLU A 81 11.89 -11.17 -11.46
CA GLU A 81 12.13 -12.24 -12.43
C GLU A 81 10.91 -12.46 -13.36
N PHE A 82 9.71 -12.21 -12.85
CA PHE A 82 8.48 -12.41 -13.61
C PHE A 82 8.31 -11.38 -14.72
N ARG A 83 8.12 -11.88 -15.94
CA ARG A 83 7.68 -11.08 -17.09
C ARG A 83 6.20 -10.76 -16.92
N ILE A 84 5.89 -9.48 -16.73
CA ILE A 84 4.52 -9.01 -16.63
C ILE A 84 4.21 -8.05 -17.77
N PRO A 85 2.98 -8.05 -18.29
CA PRO A 85 2.58 -7.09 -19.31
C PRO A 85 2.66 -5.68 -18.73
N GLU A 86 2.96 -4.68 -19.58
CA GLU A 86 3.01 -3.29 -19.13
C GLU A 86 1.65 -2.79 -18.64
N ARG A 87 0.56 -3.26 -19.28
CA ARG A 87 -0.83 -2.84 -19.01
C ARG A 87 -1.72 -4.07 -18.81
N ARG A 88 -2.55 -4.03 -17.75
CA ARG A 88 -3.50 -5.12 -17.42
C ARG A 88 -4.89 -4.95 -18.05
N ILE A 89 -5.34 -3.71 -18.13
CA ILE A 89 -6.72 -3.35 -18.48
C ILE A 89 -6.63 -2.23 -19.52
N ASN A 90 -7.48 -2.30 -20.55
CA ASN A 90 -7.56 -1.27 -21.60
C ASN A 90 -7.86 0.13 -21.05
N THR A 91 -8.38 0.24 -19.83
CA THR A 91 -8.64 1.52 -19.15
C THR A 91 -7.36 2.28 -18.78
N GLY A 92 -6.19 1.63 -18.77
CA GLY A 92 -4.90 2.31 -18.54
C GLY A 92 -4.59 2.70 -17.09
N TYR A 93 -5.53 2.53 -16.15
CA TYR A 93 -5.35 2.99 -14.75
C TYR A 93 -4.32 2.20 -13.93
N ARG A 94 -3.83 1.05 -14.40
CA ARG A 94 -2.86 0.23 -13.65
C ARG A 94 -1.64 -0.09 -14.49
N ILE A 95 -0.53 0.58 -14.18
CA ILE A 95 0.79 0.34 -14.75
C ILE A 95 1.52 -0.64 -13.84
N TRP A 96 1.74 -1.86 -14.31
CA TRP A 96 2.31 -2.93 -13.50
C TRP A 96 3.76 -2.69 -13.05
N PRO A 97 4.66 -2.14 -13.90
CA PRO A 97 5.99 -1.75 -13.45
C PRO A 97 5.98 -0.77 -12.28
N GLU A 98 5.08 0.21 -12.29
CA GLU A 98 4.93 1.19 -11.21
C GLU A 98 4.48 0.53 -9.93
N TYR A 99 3.44 -0.32 -10.03
CA TYR A 99 2.94 -1.08 -8.88
C TYR A 99 4.02 -1.97 -8.24
N ARG A 100 4.90 -2.60 -9.04
CA ARG A 100 6.03 -3.38 -8.51
C ARG A 100 7.02 -2.51 -7.73
N LEU A 101 7.40 -1.37 -8.28
CA LEU A 101 8.32 -0.45 -7.60
C LEU A 101 7.71 0.10 -6.31
N HIS A 102 6.42 0.47 -6.33
CA HIS A 102 5.72 0.88 -5.12
C HIS A 102 5.68 -0.22 -4.07
N SER A 103 5.38 -1.47 -4.46
CA SER A 103 5.42 -2.62 -3.56
C SER A 103 6.80 -2.78 -2.91
N LEU A 104 7.88 -2.62 -3.67
CA LEU A 104 9.24 -2.67 -3.13
C LEU A 104 9.50 -1.51 -2.14
N VAL A 105 9.10 -0.28 -2.48
CA VAL A 105 9.25 0.89 -1.61
C VAL A 105 8.51 0.69 -0.28
N PHE A 106 7.25 0.26 -0.32
CA PHE A 106 6.44 0.02 0.88
C PHE A 106 6.97 -1.15 1.72
N LEU A 107 7.56 -2.16 1.08
CA LEU A 107 8.27 -3.20 1.82
C LEU A 107 9.50 -2.63 2.53
N CYS A 108 10.37 -1.89 1.83
CA CYS A 108 11.56 -1.30 2.42
C CYS A 108 11.21 -0.40 3.62
N HIS A 109 10.14 0.39 3.51
CA HIS A 109 9.58 1.15 4.63
C HIS A 109 9.20 0.25 5.82
N SER A 110 8.46 -0.83 5.56
CA SER A 110 8.04 -1.77 6.61
C SER A 110 9.22 -2.50 7.26
N LEU A 111 10.30 -2.74 6.51
CA LEU A 111 11.53 -3.36 7.01
C LEU A 111 12.46 -2.38 7.73
N ALA A 112 12.37 -1.08 7.45
CA ALA A 112 13.19 -0.06 8.08
C ALA A 112 12.89 0.10 9.58
N PHE A 113 11.63 -0.01 10.01
CA PHE A 113 11.27 0.07 11.43
C PHE A 113 11.85 -1.06 12.30
N PRO A 114 11.66 -2.35 11.98
CA PRO A 114 12.27 -3.42 12.78
C PRO A 114 13.80 -3.39 12.70
N LEU A 115 14.39 -2.90 11.60
CA LEU A 115 15.84 -2.71 11.51
C LEU A 115 16.32 -1.58 12.43
N LEU A 116 15.64 -0.43 12.45
CA LEU A 116 15.93 0.67 13.37
C LEU A 116 15.82 0.21 14.82
N GLN A 117 14.70 -0.42 15.19
CA GLN A 117 14.47 -0.97 16.52
C GLN A 117 15.57 -1.97 16.90
N TYR A 118 15.97 -2.84 15.97
CA TYR A 118 17.09 -3.76 16.19
C TYR A 118 18.41 -3.03 16.47
N CYS A 119 18.74 -1.99 15.69
CA CYS A 119 19.93 -1.17 15.88
C CYS A 119 19.91 -0.41 17.21
N GLU A 120 18.77 0.16 17.61
CA GLU A 120 18.61 0.86 18.88
C GLU A 120 18.86 -0.09 20.05
N ASN A 121 18.22 -1.27 20.04
CA ASN A 121 18.40 -2.27 21.09
C ASN A 121 19.82 -2.82 21.15
N LEU A 122 20.45 -3.09 20.00
CA LEU A 122 21.84 -3.59 19.94
C LEU A 122 22.82 -2.62 20.61
N ASN A 123 22.57 -1.32 20.49
CA ASN A 123 23.41 -0.27 21.05
C ASN A 123 22.92 0.25 22.42
N GLY A 124 21.84 -0.30 22.97
CA GLY A 124 21.23 0.18 24.22
C GLY A 124 20.73 1.62 24.13
N LEU A 125 20.33 2.07 22.95
CA LEU A 125 19.85 3.43 22.70
C LEU A 125 18.33 3.53 22.98
N PRO A 126 17.85 4.66 23.51
CA PRO A 126 16.42 4.91 23.62
C PRO A 126 15.80 5.07 22.21
N PRO A 127 14.50 4.78 22.05
CA PRO A 127 13.81 4.95 20.76
C PRO A 127 13.91 6.39 20.23
N ASN A 128 14.43 6.54 19.01
CA ASN A 128 14.58 7.83 18.35
C ASN A 128 13.53 7.98 17.25
N TYR A 129 12.43 8.58 17.65
CA TYR A 129 11.26 8.75 16.80
C TYR A 129 11.42 9.80 15.68
N LEU A 130 12.51 10.57 15.66
CA LEU A 130 12.83 11.40 14.48
C LEU A 130 13.18 10.52 13.29
N TRP A 131 13.82 9.36 13.52
CA TRP A 131 14.06 8.39 12.46
C TRP A 131 12.76 7.83 11.89
N ASN A 132 11.71 7.65 12.70
CA ASN A 132 10.40 7.24 12.18
C ASN A 132 9.83 8.26 11.17
N VAL A 133 9.96 9.56 11.47
CA VAL A 133 9.54 10.63 10.55
C VAL A 133 10.41 10.60 9.29
N ALA A 134 11.73 10.45 9.44
CA ALA A 134 12.65 10.35 8.31
C ALA A 134 12.34 9.15 7.40
N ILE A 135 12.04 7.97 7.97
CA ILE A 135 11.66 6.75 7.23
C ILE A 135 10.37 6.99 6.43
N VAL A 136 9.36 7.62 7.02
CA VAL A 136 8.11 7.95 6.33
C VAL A 136 8.36 8.92 5.17
N LEU A 137 9.13 10.00 5.39
CA LEU A 137 9.45 10.98 4.34
C LEU A 137 10.30 10.37 3.22
N ALA A 138 11.25 9.49 3.56
CA ALA A 138 12.03 8.74 2.59
C ALA A 138 11.15 7.81 1.75
N CYS A 139 10.20 7.10 2.38
CA CYS A 139 9.22 6.27 1.68
C CYS A 139 8.36 7.08 0.70
N LEU A 140 7.83 8.24 1.12
CA LEU A 140 7.04 9.12 0.25
C LEU A 140 7.85 9.62 -0.95
N THR A 141 9.11 9.99 -0.71
CA THR A 141 10.04 10.44 -1.75
C THR A 141 10.36 9.31 -2.73
N ALA A 142 10.67 8.12 -2.22
CA ALA A 142 10.96 6.95 -3.04
C ALA A 142 9.74 6.52 -3.88
N ALA A 143 8.52 6.63 -3.34
CA ALA A 143 7.30 6.33 -4.07
C ALA A 143 7.07 7.31 -5.23
N ASP A 144 7.37 8.61 -5.04
CA ASP A 144 7.29 9.60 -6.12
C ASP A 144 8.35 9.40 -7.18
N ILE A 145 9.59 9.07 -6.78
CA ILE A 145 10.66 8.70 -7.72
C ILE A 145 10.25 7.47 -8.52
N ALA A 146 9.67 6.45 -7.88
CA ALA A 146 9.17 5.25 -8.55
C ALA A 146 8.11 5.60 -9.61
N SER A 147 7.11 6.43 -9.28
CA SER A 147 6.10 6.92 -10.24
C SER A 147 6.72 7.75 -11.37
N ALA A 148 7.67 8.65 -11.07
CA ALA A 148 8.33 9.45 -12.09
C ALA A 148 9.16 8.58 -13.06
N SER A 149 9.84 7.56 -12.53
CA SER A 149 10.68 6.64 -13.30
C SER A 149 9.88 5.82 -14.30
N THR A 150 8.65 5.42 -13.95
CA THR A 150 7.78 4.64 -14.84
C THR A 150 7.16 5.51 -15.91
N ILE A 151 6.80 6.76 -15.59
CA ILE A 151 6.36 7.74 -16.58
C ILE A 151 7.47 7.99 -17.60
N PHE A 152 8.71 8.20 -17.15
CA PHE A 152 9.85 8.40 -18.04
C PHE A 152 10.11 7.18 -18.93
N MET A 153 10.08 5.96 -18.37
CA MET A 153 10.22 4.72 -19.15
C MET A 153 9.10 4.55 -20.19
N VAL A 154 7.85 4.82 -19.83
CA VAL A 154 6.72 4.74 -20.76
C VAL A 154 6.82 5.80 -21.86
N GLN A 155 7.23 7.02 -21.52
CA GLN A 155 7.45 8.09 -22.50
C GLN A 155 8.61 7.77 -23.43
N LEU A 156 9.73 7.28 -22.90
CA LEU A 156 10.89 6.86 -23.69
C LEU A 156 10.51 5.71 -24.64
N CYS A 157 9.81 4.68 -24.16
CA CYS A 157 9.31 3.60 -25.01
C CYS A 157 8.29 4.10 -26.06
N SER A 158 7.46 5.09 -25.74
CA SER A 158 6.51 5.68 -26.70
C SER A 158 7.24 6.48 -27.78
N CYS A 159 8.20 7.31 -27.41
CA CYS A 159 9.06 8.04 -28.35
C CYS A 159 9.89 7.07 -29.21
N LEU A 160 10.49 6.05 -28.60
CA LEU A 160 11.25 5.01 -29.30
C LEU A 160 10.36 4.15 -30.18
N SER A 161 9.09 3.88 -29.83
CA SER A 161 8.18 3.14 -30.71
C SER A 161 7.73 3.98 -31.90
N ILE A 162 7.53 5.29 -31.74
CA ILE A 162 7.31 6.23 -32.85
C ILE A 162 8.56 6.30 -33.74
N TRP A 163 9.74 6.43 -33.13
CA TRP A 163 11.01 6.45 -33.84
C TRP A 163 11.29 5.12 -34.53
N TRP A 164 10.94 3.99 -33.92
CA TRP A 164 11.03 2.65 -34.48
C TRP A 164 10.02 2.45 -35.61
N HIS A 165 8.79 2.95 -35.50
CA HIS A 165 7.81 2.93 -36.59
C HIS A 165 8.25 3.81 -37.76
N GLN A 166 8.89 4.95 -37.48
CA GLN A 166 9.43 5.83 -38.51
C GLN A 166 10.67 5.22 -39.16
N TYR A 167 11.58 4.65 -38.35
CA TYR A 167 12.74 3.88 -38.81
C TYR A 167 12.31 2.65 -39.62
N ARG A 168 11.26 1.94 -39.21
CA ARG A 168 10.67 0.81 -39.96
C ARG A 168 10.03 1.26 -41.27
N ARG A 169 9.47 2.49 -41.33
CA ARG A 169 8.98 3.10 -42.57
C ARG A 169 10.12 3.56 -43.50
N THR A 170 11.26 3.98 -42.96
CA THR A 170 12.39 4.50 -43.75
C THR A 170 13.45 3.43 -44.08
N SER A 171 13.54 2.35 -43.30
CA SER A 171 14.59 1.32 -43.41
C SER A 171 14.16 0.06 -44.17
N LEU A 172 12.91 -0.04 -44.65
CA LEU A 172 12.43 -1.21 -45.39
C LEU A 172 11.63 -0.82 -46.64
N TRP A 173 12.29 -0.09 -47.53
CA TRP A 173 12.06 -0.19 -48.98
C TRP A 173 13.03 -1.16 -49.68
N CYS A 174 13.91 -1.83 -48.95
CA CYS A 174 14.73 -2.91 -49.51
C CYS A 174 14.88 -4.08 -48.52
N THR A 175 14.40 -5.25 -48.95
CA THR A 175 15.00 -6.58 -48.67
C THR A 175 14.73 -7.37 -47.37
N PHE A 176 13.68 -7.18 -46.57
CA PHE A 176 13.41 -8.15 -45.46
C PHE A 176 11.95 -8.35 -45.02
N ASP A 177 10.93 -8.02 -45.83
CA ASP A 177 9.52 -8.17 -45.40
C ASP A 177 8.91 -9.57 -45.58
N THR A 178 9.63 -10.51 -46.22
CA THR A 178 9.12 -11.86 -46.49
C THR A 178 9.54 -12.91 -45.44
N CYS A 179 10.58 -12.68 -44.64
CA CYS A 179 11.06 -13.66 -43.64
C CYS A 179 10.48 -13.49 -42.22
N LEU A 180 9.96 -12.32 -41.84
CA LEU A 180 9.46 -12.07 -40.48
C LEU A 180 7.94 -12.17 -40.32
N ARG A 181 7.20 -12.53 -41.38
CA ARG A 181 5.76 -12.84 -41.28
C ARG A 181 5.46 -14.17 -40.59
N HIS A 182 6.47 -14.97 -40.24
CA HIS A 182 6.31 -16.25 -39.54
C HIS A 182 6.56 -16.20 -38.02
N SER A 183 6.85 -15.04 -37.41
CA SER A 183 7.00 -14.94 -35.94
C SER A 183 5.93 -14.12 -35.23
N ASN A 184 4.90 -13.65 -35.95
CA ASN A 184 3.80 -12.85 -35.37
C ASN A 184 2.47 -13.63 -35.26
N GLU A 185 2.46 -14.91 -35.64
CA GLU A 185 1.35 -15.80 -35.30
C GLU A 185 1.63 -16.42 -33.93
N CYS A 186 0.69 -16.24 -33.00
CA CYS A 186 0.59 -16.93 -31.71
C CYS A 186 1.43 -16.38 -30.53
N ILE A 187 1.20 -15.13 -30.12
CA ILE A 187 1.05 -14.89 -28.67
C ILE A 187 -0.46 -14.86 -28.41
N PRO A 188 -1.08 -15.98 -27.98
CA PRO A 188 -2.50 -15.98 -27.65
C PRO A 188 -2.76 -14.90 -26.60
N HIS A 189 -3.70 -14.01 -26.90
CA HIS A 189 -4.16 -12.92 -26.02
C HIS A 189 -4.87 -13.41 -24.74
N ASP A 190 -4.79 -14.70 -24.41
CA ASP A 190 -5.41 -15.37 -23.26
C ASP A 190 -4.70 -15.11 -21.92
N THR A 191 -4.06 -13.96 -21.75
CA THR A 191 -3.66 -13.49 -20.40
C THR A 191 -4.84 -12.93 -19.60
N GLN A 192 -6.05 -12.88 -20.17
CA GLN A 192 -7.28 -12.59 -19.43
C GLN A 192 -7.60 -13.65 -18.36
N ALA A 193 -7.16 -14.90 -18.55
CA ALA A 193 -7.44 -16.00 -17.63
C ALA A 193 -6.30 -16.17 -16.62
N LYS A 194 -6.27 -15.34 -15.57
CA LYS A 194 -5.67 -15.66 -14.24
C LYS A 194 -5.91 -14.54 -13.21
N ASN A 195 -7.11 -13.96 -13.19
CA ASN A 195 -7.62 -13.38 -11.93
C ASN A 195 -7.83 -14.56 -10.96
N LEU A 196 -6.78 -14.98 -10.26
CA LEU A 196 -6.87 -15.99 -9.19
C LEU A 196 -7.88 -15.58 -8.11
N LEU A 197 -8.15 -14.28 -8.02
CA LEU A 197 -9.10 -13.66 -7.12
C LEU A 197 -9.90 -12.61 -7.92
N SER A 198 -11.23 -12.59 -7.76
CA SER A 198 -12.06 -11.51 -8.31
C SER A 198 -11.67 -10.18 -7.67
N HIS A 199 -11.93 -9.05 -8.34
CA HIS A 199 -11.64 -7.73 -7.78
C HIS A 199 -12.33 -7.52 -6.42
N GLU A 200 -13.59 -7.93 -6.30
CA GLU A 200 -14.38 -7.89 -5.06
C GLU A 200 -13.74 -8.74 -3.96
N ALA A 201 -13.33 -9.97 -4.27
CA ALA A 201 -12.65 -10.83 -3.32
C ALA A 201 -11.28 -10.24 -2.91
N GLY A 202 -10.57 -9.57 -3.83
CA GLY A 202 -9.34 -8.83 -3.52
C GLY A 202 -9.57 -7.68 -2.54
N ILE A 203 -10.64 -6.90 -2.75
CA ILE A 203 -11.04 -5.84 -1.81
C ILE A 203 -11.41 -6.44 -0.46
N ALA A 204 -12.19 -7.52 -0.43
CA ALA A 204 -12.61 -8.17 0.80
C ALA A 204 -11.41 -8.72 1.60
N VAL A 205 -10.48 -9.42 0.94
CA VAL A 205 -9.24 -9.90 1.57
C VAL A 205 -8.42 -8.74 2.13
N TYR A 206 -8.25 -7.66 1.36
CA TYR A 206 -7.53 -6.48 1.82
C TYR A 206 -8.20 -5.82 3.04
N ALA A 207 -9.52 -5.66 3.02
CA ALA A 207 -10.28 -5.12 4.14
C ALA A 207 -10.17 -6.01 5.39
N CYS A 208 -10.23 -7.34 5.23
CA CYS A 208 -10.01 -8.29 6.32
C CYS A 208 -8.59 -8.19 6.88
N MET A 209 -7.56 -8.10 6.03
CA MET A 209 -6.17 -7.94 6.47
C MET A 209 -5.97 -6.63 7.26
N LEU A 210 -6.55 -5.53 6.79
CA LEU A 210 -6.54 -4.26 7.52
C LEU A 210 -7.28 -4.36 8.85
N GLY A 211 -8.46 -5.00 8.87
CA GLY A 211 -9.24 -5.21 10.08
C GLY A 211 -8.50 -6.05 11.11
N VAL A 212 -7.89 -7.17 10.71
CA VAL A 212 -7.06 -8.01 11.58
C VAL A 212 -5.86 -7.22 12.09
N GLY A 213 -5.12 -6.53 11.22
CA GLY A 213 -3.97 -5.72 11.63
C GLY A 213 -4.34 -4.62 12.63
N PHE A 214 -5.47 -3.94 12.39
CA PHE A 214 -6.00 -2.94 13.32
C PHE A 214 -6.39 -3.55 14.66
N LEU A 215 -7.14 -4.66 14.65
CA LEU A 215 -7.53 -5.36 15.88
C LEU A 215 -6.33 -5.87 16.67
N THR A 216 -5.31 -6.40 15.99
CA THR A 216 -4.04 -6.79 16.62
C THR A 216 -3.34 -5.57 17.23
N ALA A 217 -3.26 -4.44 16.53
CA ALA A 217 -2.66 -3.22 17.06
C ALA A 217 -3.41 -2.68 18.29
N VAL A 218 -4.75 -2.69 18.26
CA VAL A 218 -5.60 -2.30 19.40
C VAL A 218 -5.41 -3.27 20.56
N TRP A 219 -5.43 -4.57 20.30
CA TRP A 219 -5.25 -5.58 21.34
C TRP A 219 -3.87 -5.52 21.99
N VAL A 220 -2.80 -5.37 21.21
CA VAL A 220 -1.44 -5.15 21.73
C VAL A 220 -1.42 -3.88 22.56
N SER A 221 -2.00 -2.78 22.07
CA SER A 221 -2.07 -1.52 22.82
C SER A 221 -2.81 -1.66 24.15
N ILE A 222 -3.92 -2.39 24.20
CA ILE A 222 -4.68 -2.63 25.44
C ILE A 222 -3.93 -3.57 26.39
N ARG A 223 -3.22 -4.58 25.85
CA ARG A 223 -2.54 -5.61 26.65
C ARG A 223 -1.21 -5.13 27.24
N ASP A 224 -0.36 -4.50 26.42
CA ASP A 224 1.03 -4.19 26.78
C ASP A 224 1.17 -2.93 27.62
N THR A 225 0.14 -2.08 27.70
CA THR A 225 0.38 -0.72 28.16
C THR A 225 -0.08 -0.45 29.58
N SER A 226 0.91 -0.07 30.39
CA SER A 226 0.84 0.99 31.40
C SER A 226 0.35 2.34 30.86
N GLU A 227 0.26 2.51 29.54
CA GLU A 227 -0.25 3.71 28.81
C GLU A 227 -1.77 3.74 28.61
N GLY A 228 -2.49 2.62 28.79
CA GLY A 228 -3.94 2.57 28.81
C GLY A 228 -4.65 2.71 27.44
N PRO A 229 -5.99 2.80 27.42
CA PRO A 229 -6.80 2.85 26.19
C PRO A 229 -6.64 4.15 25.37
N GLU A 230 -5.78 5.06 25.81
CA GLU A 230 -5.56 6.38 25.22
C GLU A 230 -4.76 6.29 23.91
N THR A 231 -3.84 5.32 23.77
CA THR A 231 -2.96 5.22 22.60
C THR A 231 -3.72 4.98 21.29
N PRO A 232 -4.67 4.01 21.21
CA PRO A 232 -5.52 3.86 20.02
C PRO A 232 -6.35 5.10 19.70
N GLN A 233 -6.79 5.85 20.72
CA GLN A 233 -7.56 7.08 20.52
C GLN A 233 -6.71 8.19 19.92
N ALA A 234 -5.47 8.35 20.38
CA ALA A 234 -4.52 9.29 19.82
C ALA A 234 -4.19 8.96 18.35
N ILE A 235 -4.02 7.68 18.00
CA ILE A 235 -3.81 7.25 16.62
C ILE A 235 -5.01 7.61 15.73
N ASN A 236 -6.24 7.33 16.21
CA ASN A 236 -7.46 7.67 15.48
C ASN A 236 -7.60 9.18 15.28
N LEU A 237 -7.36 9.98 16.32
CA LEU A 237 -7.36 11.44 16.25
C LEU A 237 -6.38 11.95 15.19
N VAL A 238 -5.13 11.48 15.20
CA VAL A 238 -4.11 11.85 14.21
C VAL A 238 -4.53 11.46 12.80
N GLY A 239 -5.08 10.24 12.62
CA GLY A 239 -5.59 9.77 11.34
C GLY A 239 -6.72 10.64 10.80
N ASN A 240 -7.68 11.01 11.66
CA ASN A 240 -8.79 11.89 11.30
C ASN A 240 -8.31 13.29 10.91
N VAL A 241 -7.43 13.88 11.72
CA VAL A 241 -6.82 15.19 11.41
C VAL A 241 -6.07 15.13 10.09
N ALA A 242 -5.30 14.07 9.85
CA ALA A 242 -4.59 13.88 8.60
C ALA A 242 -5.53 13.83 7.39
N ALA A 243 -6.61 13.06 7.50
CA ALA A 243 -7.63 12.95 6.48
C ALA A 243 -8.34 14.28 6.22
N MET A 244 -8.70 15.03 7.28
CA MET A 244 -9.32 16.35 7.15
C MET A 244 -8.39 17.35 6.44
N LEU A 245 -7.11 17.42 6.83
CA LEU A 245 -6.15 18.33 6.21
C LEU A 245 -5.88 17.95 4.74
N ARG A 246 -5.79 16.66 4.43
CA ARG A 246 -5.52 16.18 3.08
C ARG A 246 -6.73 16.31 2.16
N LEU A 247 -7.90 15.86 2.61
CA LEU A 247 -9.12 15.84 1.80
C LEU A 247 -9.82 17.20 1.80
N GLY A 248 -9.86 17.89 2.94
CA GLY A 248 -10.53 19.18 3.08
C GLY A 248 -9.70 20.34 2.54
N LEU A 249 -8.44 20.45 2.98
CA LEU A 249 -7.58 21.60 2.65
C LEU A 249 -6.61 21.34 1.48
N GLY A 250 -6.58 20.12 0.94
CA GLY A 250 -5.67 19.79 -0.17
C GLY A 250 -4.18 19.86 0.21
N MET A 251 -3.85 19.78 1.50
CA MET A 251 -2.49 20.03 1.97
C MET A 251 -1.47 19.08 1.33
N ASN A 252 -0.29 19.60 0.97
CA ASN A 252 0.80 18.81 0.40
C ASN A 252 1.17 17.65 1.35
N LYS A 253 1.38 16.45 0.78
CA LYS A 253 1.64 15.24 1.59
C LYS A 253 2.91 15.32 2.43
N TYR A 254 3.97 15.98 1.96
CA TYR A 254 5.20 16.13 2.72
C TYR A 254 4.99 17.05 3.92
N VAL A 255 4.37 18.22 3.69
CA VAL A 255 3.98 19.14 4.76
C VAL A 255 3.09 18.46 5.79
N LEU A 256 2.11 17.67 5.31
CA LEU A 256 1.21 16.89 6.16
C LEU A 256 1.94 15.91 7.06
N TRP A 257 2.76 15.03 6.50
CA TRP A 257 3.42 13.98 7.28
C TRP A 257 4.53 14.53 8.16
N THR A 258 5.22 15.60 7.76
CA THR A 258 6.14 16.34 8.64
C THR A 258 5.39 16.97 9.82
N ALA A 259 4.28 17.67 9.56
CA ALA A 259 3.49 18.31 10.62
C ALA A 259 2.90 17.28 11.60
N ILE A 260 2.39 16.15 11.10
CA ILE A 260 1.93 15.03 11.93
C ILE A 260 3.10 14.45 12.73
N GLY A 261 4.25 14.22 12.11
CA GLY A 261 5.44 13.74 12.80
C GLY A 261 5.85 14.65 13.96
N VAL A 262 5.88 15.95 13.73
CA VAL A 262 6.16 16.94 14.79
C VAL A 262 5.08 16.92 15.87
N ALA A 263 3.80 16.96 15.50
CA ALA A 263 2.68 16.95 16.45
C ALA A 263 2.69 15.69 17.32
N VAL A 264 2.92 14.51 16.74
CA VAL A 264 2.99 13.24 17.49
C VAL A 264 4.15 13.27 18.48
N ASN A 265 5.32 13.74 18.07
CA ASN A 265 6.52 13.70 18.89
C ASN A 265 6.58 14.80 19.97
N VAL A 266 6.07 16.00 19.69
CA VAL A 266 6.18 17.17 20.56
C VAL A 266 4.93 17.39 21.41
N VAL A 267 3.75 17.02 20.90
CA VAL A 267 2.47 17.30 21.57
C VAL A 267 1.86 16.03 22.16
N ILE A 268 1.64 15.02 21.31
CA ILE A 268 0.83 13.86 21.70
C ILE A 268 1.62 12.92 22.62
N ARG A 269 2.86 12.57 22.27
CA ARG A 269 3.63 11.63 23.11
C ARG A 269 3.88 12.16 24.53
N PRO A 270 4.36 13.41 24.73
CA PRO A 270 4.55 13.92 26.10
C PRO A 270 3.26 13.91 26.93
N ALA A 271 2.11 14.21 26.30
CA ALA A 271 0.81 14.12 26.93
C ALA A 271 0.49 12.68 27.38
N MET A 272 0.70 11.70 26.49
CA MET A 272 0.49 10.27 26.76
C MET A 272 1.39 9.74 27.89
N GLN A 273 2.62 10.24 27.98
CA GLN A 273 3.59 9.88 29.02
C GLN A 273 3.32 10.56 30.37
N GLY A 274 2.27 11.37 30.48
CA GLY A 274 1.91 12.05 31.73
C GLY A 274 2.91 13.14 32.15
N GLN A 275 3.67 13.69 31.20
CA GLN A 275 4.62 14.75 31.51
C GLN A 275 3.88 16.03 31.89
N SER A 276 4.11 16.56 33.11
CA SER A 276 3.40 17.72 33.66
C SER A 276 3.47 18.99 32.81
N ASN A 277 4.47 19.09 31.94
CA ASN A 277 4.73 20.25 31.08
C ASN A 277 4.28 20.04 29.63
N GLY A 278 3.46 19.01 29.37
CA GLY A 278 2.90 18.77 28.05
C GLY A 278 2.00 19.93 27.59
N LEU A 279 2.06 20.26 26.30
CA LEU A 279 1.22 21.31 25.70
C LEU A 279 -0.28 20.97 25.70
N VAL A 280 -0.60 19.68 25.81
CA VAL A 280 -1.96 19.13 25.73
C VAL A 280 -2.12 18.12 26.84
N SER A 281 -3.27 18.14 27.53
CA SER A 281 -3.60 17.15 28.57
C SER A 281 -4.22 15.90 27.96
N LYS A 282 -4.18 14.78 28.69
CA LYS A 282 -4.80 13.51 28.27
C LYS A 282 -6.31 13.67 28.09
N GLU A 283 -6.97 14.44 28.96
CA GLU A 283 -8.40 14.73 28.89
C GLU A 283 -8.77 15.46 27.60
N LEU A 284 -7.92 16.40 27.15
CA LEU A 284 -8.14 17.11 25.89
C LEU A 284 -8.02 16.17 24.68
N LEU A 285 -7.05 15.23 24.68
CA LEU A 285 -6.94 14.22 23.62
C LEU A 285 -8.18 13.30 23.58
N ASN A 286 -8.64 12.85 24.75
CA ASN A 286 -9.82 12.00 24.89
C ASN A 286 -11.09 12.71 24.42
N MET A 287 -11.22 14.03 24.67
CA MET A 287 -12.33 14.84 24.16
C MET A 287 -12.23 15.10 22.65
N ALA A 288 -11.02 15.35 22.14
CA ALA A 288 -10.79 15.68 20.73
C ALA A 288 -11.04 14.48 19.80
N ASN A 289 -10.76 13.25 20.24
CA ASN A 289 -10.91 12.04 19.44
C ASN A 289 -12.35 11.82 18.86
N PRO A 290 -13.42 11.75 19.68
CA PRO A 290 -14.78 11.59 19.15
C PRO A 290 -15.21 12.76 18.26
N ILE A 291 -14.82 14.00 18.62
CA ILE A 291 -15.10 15.19 17.80
C ILE A 291 -14.47 15.05 16.42
N SER A 292 -13.19 14.66 16.34
CA SER A 292 -12.49 14.47 15.06
C SER A 292 -13.17 13.43 14.16
N THR A 293 -13.69 12.36 14.76
CA THR A 293 -14.40 11.29 14.04
C THR A 293 -15.71 11.82 13.46
N VAL A 294 -16.49 12.53 14.27
CA VAL A 294 -17.74 13.16 13.82
C VAL A 294 -17.48 14.13 12.68
N VAL A 295 -16.48 15.01 12.81
CA VAL A 295 -16.13 15.98 11.74
C VAL A 295 -15.71 15.27 10.46
N LEU A 296 -14.90 14.21 10.54
CA LEU A 296 -14.49 13.44 9.36
C LEU A 296 -15.69 12.78 8.66
N LEU A 297 -16.64 12.22 9.42
CA LEU A 297 -17.87 11.65 8.86
C LEU A 297 -18.71 12.71 8.15
N PHE A 298 -18.89 13.89 8.77
CA PHE A 298 -19.58 15.02 8.12
C PHE A 298 -18.89 15.47 6.83
N LEU A 299 -17.56 15.56 6.84
CA LEU A 299 -16.78 15.88 5.65
C LEU A 299 -16.97 14.83 4.54
N GLY A 300 -17.02 13.55 4.92
CA GLY A 300 -17.32 12.43 4.03
C GLY A 300 -18.70 12.55 3.38
N PHE A 301 -19.75 12.76 4.18
CA PHE A 301 -21.12 12.96 3.68
C PHE A 301 -21.26 14.20 2.80
N TYR A 302 -20.58 15.30 3.17
CA TYR A 302 -20.53 16.52 2.35
C TYR A 302 -19.93 16.24 0.97
N LYS A 303 -18.78 15.57 0.92
CA LYS A 303 -18.11 15.23 -0.35
C LYS A 303 -18.85 14.21 -1.19
N ALA A 304 -19.55 13.27 -0.56
CA ALA A 304 -20.40 12.32 -1.26
C ALA A 304 -21.65 12.96 -1.89
N GLY A 305 -21.89 14.26 -1.67
CA GLY A 305 -23.09 14.95 -2.13
C GLY A 305 -24.37 14.46 -1.42
N MET A 306 -24.21 13.73 -0.32
CA MET A 306 -25.32 13.21 0.49
C MET A 306 -25.90 14.27 1.42
N LEU A 307 -25.11 15.29 1.75
CA LEU A 307 -25.67 16.51 2.32
C LEU A 307 -26.27 17.33 1.18
N PRO A 308 -27.53 17.79 1.29
CA PRO A 308 -28.12 18.65 0.28
C PRO A 308 -27.16 19.79 0.03
N ARG A 309 -26.80 20.03 -1.23
CA ARG A 309 -26.05 21.22 -1.63
C ARG A 309 -26.89 22.41 -1.15
N LEU A 310 -26.54 22.95 0.01
CA LEU A 310 -27.16 24.16 0.56
C LEU A 310 -26.89 25.40 -0.32
N SER A 311 -26.22 25.23 -1.47
CA SER A 311 -26.02 26.26 -2.46
C SER A 311 -27.17 26.33 -3.47
N MET A 312 -27.94 27.41 -3.32
CA MET A 312 -28.55 28.20 -4.40
C MET A 312 -29.92 27.76 -4.93
N VAL A 313 -30.90 27.75 -4.02
CA VAL A 313 -32.16 28.46 -4.29
C VAL A 313 -32.08 29.85 -3.63
N VAL A 314 -31.03 30.62 -3.96
CA VAL A 314 -31.18 32.08 -3.95
C VAL A 314 -31.94 32.34 -5.24
N GLN A 315 -33.25 32.56 -5.08
CA GLN A 315 -34.19 32.87 -6.14
C GLN A 315 -33.54 33.77 -7.18
N ALA A 316 -33.29 33.22 -8.38
CA ALA A 316 -33.17 34.04 -9.57
C ALA A 316 -34.52 34.74 -9.71
N ASN A 317 -34.60 35.95 -9.16
CA ASN A 317 -35.78 36.81 -9.19
C ASN A 317 -36.13 37.08 -10.66
N PRO A 318 -37.24 36.57 -11.22
CA PRO A 318 -37.63 36.83 -12.59
C PRO A 318 -38.33 38.20 -12.74
N SER A 319 -38.00 39.19 -11.90
CA SER A 319 -38.51 40.56 -12.06
C SER A 319 -37.57 41.39 -12.92
N LYS A 320 -37.73 41.25 -14.24
CA LYS A 320 -37.62 42.35 -15.21
C LYS A 320 -38.18 41.90 -16.57
N LYS A 321 -39.48 41.63 -16.58
CA LYS A 321 -40.36 41.89 -17.73
C LYS A 321 -41.31 43.01 -17.31
N ALA A 322 -40.94 44.26 -17.57
CA ALA A 322 -41.85 45.39 -17.67
C ALA A 322 -41.06 46.61 -18.16
N ALA A 323 -41.04 46.80 -19.48
CA ALA A 323 -40.99 48.06 -20.25
C ALA A 323 -40.55 47.70 -21.68
#